data_AF-A0A378XQR0-F1
#
_entry.id   AF-A0A378XQR0-F1
#
_cell.length_a   1.000
_cell.length_b   1.000
_cell.length_c   1.000
_cell.angle_alpha   90.00
_cell.angle_beta   90.00
_cell.angle_gamma   90.00
#
_symmetry.space_group_name_H-M   'P 1'
#
loop_
_entity.id
_entity.type
_entity.pdbx_description
1 polymer ?
#
loop_
_entity_poly.entity_id
_entity_poly.type
_entity_poly.pdbx_seq_one_letter_code
_entity_poly.pdbx_strand_id
1 'polypeptide(L)'
;MQKEDNKTDSKSGSSKWYLGSAAALLLLKGKSLLALLKFSKFGGALISMAFTIGTYAIIYPWGFAVGFVLLLFVHELGHVLAAKRKGLPVSTPLFIPFLGALITMKRQPLDAQTEAYVAMGGPLLGTVGAMAVYAGAYATDSPLLYALAYIGFFLNLINLLPIHPLDGGRISTAVTRWLWLVGLLGGIIVIVYLKSILFFFIWALFAYDLYKKYVKRNKEGVKVQSLLQKPLVNVQHLYEQGYPLPGPEHTRRLSFNTYSDLEGQQYVTVYMESLDVEHTLLLPQQCLVQHVWLNGVEHLPTPDAYQLRLLCGIDYIPFENDKYYEVPASSRWKFGIGYMGLALFLIGMMYVVHQHIGDIRL
;
A
#
# COMPACT_ATOMS: atom_id res chain seq x y z
N MET A 1 -54.16 -34.81 -65.34
CA MET A 1 -53.39 -36.06 -65.26
C MET A 1 -52.61 -36.07 -63.96
N GLN A 2 -52.84 -37.08 -63.14
CA GLN A 2 -52.22 -37.33 -61.84
C GLN A 2 -50.78 -37.87 -61.97
N LYS A 3 -50.10 -37.93 -60.81
CA LYS A 3 -48.75 -38.44 -60.47
C LYS A 3 -47.63 -37.40 -60.57
N GLU A 4 -46.74 -37.27 -59.59
CA GLU A 4 -46.15 -38.32 -58.75
C GLU A 4 -45.58 -37.72 -57.44
N ASP A 5 -45.82 -38.40 -56.33
CA ASP A 5 -45.06 -38.23 -55.08
C ASP A 5 -43.64 -38.76 -55.27
N ASN A 6 -42.62 -38.02 -54.81
CA ASN A 6 -41.36 -38.65 -54.43
C ASN A 6 -40.63 -37.91 -53.29
N LYS A 7 -40.17 -38.72 -52.34
CA LYS A 7 -39.38 -38.40 -51.15
C LYS A 7 -38.07 -37.68 -51.50
N THR A 8 -37.55 -36.84 -50.61
CA THR A 8 -36.34 -37.14 -49.79
C THR A 8 -35.84 -35.92 -49.01
N ASP A 9 -35.45 -36.19 -47.75
CA ASP A 9 -34.79 -35.29 -46.81
C ASP A 9 -33.45 -34.72 -47.33
N SER A 10 -33.15 -33.46 -46.98
CA SER A 10 -32.20 -33.14 -45.91
C SER A 10 -31.39 -31.85 -46.12
N LYS A 11 -31.31 -31.08 -45.02
CA LYS A 11 -30.24 -30.15 -44.62
C LYS A 11 -30.03 -28.87 -45.42
N SER A 12 -30.81 -27.85 -45.04
CA SER A 12 -30.39 -26.44 -45.14
C SER A 12 -29.27 -26.15 -44.12
N GLY A 13 -28.04 -26.05 -44.61
CA GLY A 13 -26.87 -25.60 -43.86
C GLY A 13 -26.92 -24.08 -43.65
N SER A 14 -27.37 -23.67 -42.46
CA SER A 14 -27.41 -22.28 -42.03
C SER A 14 -25.99 -21.69 -41.88
N SER A 15 -25.76 -20.66 -42.68
CA SER A 15 -24.66 -19.70 -42.67
C SER A 15 -24.40 -19.11 -41.27
N LYS A 16 -23.46 -19.73 -40.53
CA LYS A 16 -22.93 -19.22 -39.25
C LYS A 16 -21.43 -18.93 -39.31
N TRP A 17 -20.89 -18.66 -40.50
CA TRP A 17 -19.46 -18.36 -40.66
C TRP A 17 -19.07 -17.00 -40.03
N TYR A 18 -20.00 -16.06 -39.95
CA TYR A 18 -19.83 -14.77 -39.26
C TYR A 18 -19.69 -14.92 -37.73
N LEU A 19 -20.35 -15.91 -37.13
CA LEU A 19 -20.21 -16.23 -35.71
C LEU A 19 -18.85 -16.88 -35.43
N GLY A 20 -18.35 -17.68 -36.37
CA GLY A 20 -17.00 -18.25 -36.32
C GLY A 20 -15.89 -17.21 -36.44
N SER A 21 -16.05 -16.20 -37.32
CA SER A 21 -15.07 -15.13 -37.49
C SER A 21 -15.10 -14.10 -36.35
N ALA A 22 -16.27 -13.78 -35.80
CA ALA A 22 -16.39 -12.97 -34.59
C ALA A 22 -15.82 -13.67 -33.35
N ALA A 23 -16.08 -14.97 -33.20
CA ALA A 23 -15.48 -15.78 -32.13
C ALA A 23 -13.95 -15.92 -32.30
N ALA A 24 -13.45 -16.06 -33.54
CA ALA A 24 -12.02 -16.09 -33.82
C ALA A 24 -11.33 -14.76 -33.50
N LEU A 25 -11.95 -13.62 -33.82
CA LEU A 25 -11.44 -12.28 -33.47
C LEU A 25 -11.47 -12.02 -31.95
N LEU A 26 -12.51 -12.49 -31.25
CA LEU A 26 -12.60 -12.43 -29.78
C LEU A 26 -11.56 -13.35 -29.12
N LEU A 27 -11.26 -14.52 -29.71
CA LEU A 27 -10.22 -15.44 -29.23
C LEU A 27 -8.80 -14.93 -29.55
N LEU A 28 -8.60 -14.22 -30.67
CA LEU A 28 -7.33 -13.57 -31.00
C LEU A 28 -7.04 -12.38 -30.06
N LYS A 29 -8.06 -11.58 -29.71
CA LYS A 29 -7.94 -10.53 -28.67
C LYS A 29 -7.88 -11.11 -27.26
N GLY A 30 -8.53 -12.25 -27.00
CA GLY A 30 -8.48 -12.94 -25.72
C GLY A 30 -7.12 -13.57 -25.43
N LYS A 31 -6.43 -14.09 -26.44
CA LYS A 31 -5.07 -14.63 -26.32
C LYS A 31 -4.03 -13.55 -26.01
N SER A 32 -4.15 -12.34 -26.56
CA SER A 32 -3.27 -11.22 -26.20
C SER A 32 -3.57 -10.68 -24.79
N LEU A 33 -4.84 -10.65 -24.38
CA LEU A 33 -5.23 -10.33 -23.00
C LEU A 33 -4.72 -11.38 -22.00
N LEU A 34 -4.81 -12.68 -22.35
CA LEU A 34 -4.25 -13.78 -21.55
C LEU A 34 -2.73 -13.79 -21.54
N ALA A 35 -2.05 -13.38 -22.62
CA ALA A 35 -0.61 -13.20 -22.64
C ALA A 35 -0.17 -12.05 -21.74
N LEU A 36 -0.95 -10.96 -21.68
CA LEU A 36 -0.78 -9.86 -20.73
C LEU A 36 -1.00 -10.30 -19.27
N LEU A 37 -1.99 -11.17 -19.04
CA LEU A 37 -2.29 -11.77 -17.73
C LEU A 37 -1.21 -12.78 -17.29
N LYS A 38 -0.55 -13.46 -18.23
CA LYS A 38 0.54 -14.41 -17.97
C LYS A 38 1.88 -13.74 -17.62
N PHE A 39 2.02 -12.42 -17.79
CA PHE A 39 3.15 -11.64 -17.26
C PHE A 39 2.89 -11.25 -15.78
N SER A 40 2.83 -12.27 -14.92
CA SER A 40 2.22 -12.30 -13.59
C SER A 40 2.65 -11.24 -12.55
N LYS A 41 3.63 -10.36 -12.82
CA LYS A 41 3.99 -9.25 -11.92
C LYS A 41 3.74 -7.86 -12.51
N PHE A 42 3.80 -7.70 -13.83
CA PHE A 42 3.64 -6.41 -14.52
C PHE A 42 2.28 -6.25 -15.23
N GLY A 43 1.58 -7.36 -15.53
CA GLY A 43 0.27 -7.32 -16.20
C GLY A 43 -0.77 -6.53 -15.42
N GLY A 44 -0.83 -6.71 -14.10
CA GLY A 44 -1.76 -5.95 -13.24
C GLY A 44 -1.53 -4.43 -13.30
N ALA A 45 -0.26 -3.99 -13.29
CA ALA A 45 0.08 -2.59 -13.41
C ALA A 45 -0.39 -2.01 -14.75
N LEU A 46 -0.10 -2.68 -15.87
CA LEU A 46 -0.51 -2.24 -17.21
C LEU A 46 -2.04 -2.19 -17.37
N ILE A 47 -2.77 -3.16 -16.83
CA ILE A 47 -4.24 -3.17 -16.85
C ILE A 47 -4.78 -1.99 -16.04
N SER A 48 -4.23 -1.74 -14.85
CA SER A 48 -4.65 -0.62 -14.00
C SER A 48 -4.34 0.75 -14.63
N MET A 49 -3.20 0.87 -15.31
CA MET A 49 -2.84 2.06 -16.08
C MET A 49 -3.81 2.28 -17.24
N ALA A 50 -4.08 1.25 -18.05
CA ALA A 50 -5.00 1.34 -19.18
C ALA A 50 -6.42 1.71 -18.74
N PHE A 51 -6.89 1.13 -17.63
CA PHE A 51 -8.17 1.48 -17.03
C PHE A 51 -8.19 2.95 -16.58
N THR A 52 -7.14 3.40 -15.90
CA THR A 52 -7.00 4.79 -15.43
C THR A 52 -6.96 5.79 -16.59
N ILE A 53 -6.20 5.49 -17.65
CA ILE A 53 -6.19 6.29 -18.88
C ILE A 53 -7.61 6.36 -19.47
N GLY A 54 -8.29 5.22 -19.57
CA GLY A 54 -9.66 5.15 -20.08
C GLY A 54 -10.62 6.02 -19.27
N THR A 55 -10.53 6.00 -17.94
CA THR A 55 -11.36 6.84 -17.07
C THR A 55 -11.07 8.34 -17.26
N TYR A 56 -9.80 8.74 -17.29
CA TYR A 56 -9.46 10.15 -17.54
C TYR A 56 -9.84 10.61 -18.96
N ALA A 57 -9.77 9.72 -19.96
CA ALA A 57 -10.13 10.01 -21.34
C ALA A 57 -11.64 10.28 -21.55
N ILE A 58 -12.48 9.96 -20.56
CA ILE A 58 -13.91 10.34 -20.57
C ILE A 58 -14.07 11.85 -20.35
N ILE A 59 -13.17 12.47 -19.57
CA ILE A 59 -13.27 13.87 -19.13
C ILE A 59 -12.28 14.76 -19.89
N TYR A 60 -11.11 14.23 -20.23
CA TYR A 60 -10.00 14.95 -20.86
C TYR A 60 -9.65 14.34 -22.22
N PRO A 61 -9.00 15.11 -23.12
CA PRO A 61 -8.50 14.59 -24.38
C PRO A 61 -7.54 13.41 -24.17
N TRP A 62 -7.58 12.44 -25.08
CA TRP A 62 -6.77 11.22 -24.99
C TRP A 62 -5.27 11.47 -24.79
N GLY A 63 -4.69 12.43 -25.52
CA GLY A 63 -3.28 12.79 -25.38
C GLY A 63 -2.94 13.31 -23.97
N PHE A 64 -3.85 14.05 -23.35
CA PHE A 64 -3.70 14.52 -21.97
C PHE A 64 -3.81 13.38 -20.97
N ALA A 65 -4.83 12.52 -21.11
CA ALA A 65 -5.03 11.38 -20.21
C ALA A 65 -3.81 10.43 -20.21
N VAL A 66 -3.27 10.11 -21.39
CA VAL A 66 -2.06 9.30 -21.54
C VAL A 66 -0.85 10.00 -20.91
N GLY A 67 -0.60 11.25 -21.27
CA GLY A 67 0.53 12.02 -20.73
C GLY A 67 0.49 12.16 -19.21
N PHE A 68 -0.70 12.40 -18.65
CA PHE A 68 -0.92 12.52 -17.21
C PHE A 68 -0.61 11.21 -16.47
N VAL A 69 -1.12 10.08 -16.97
CA VAL A 69 -0.84 8.77 -16.37
C VAL A 69 0.64 8.39 -16.51
N LEU A 70 1.30 8.79 -17.59
CA LEU A 70 2.75 8.60 -17.73
C LEU A 70 3.54 9.45 -16.71
N LEU A 71 3.14 10.69 -16.46
CA LEU A 71 3.76 11.54 -15.42
C LEU A 71 3.58 10.93 -14.02
N LEU A 72 2.37 10.44 -13.71
CA LEU A 72 2.11 9.67 -12.48
C LEU A 72 3.02 8.44 -12.40
N PHE A 73 3.17 7.70 -13.49
CA PHE A 73 4.03 6.53 -13.53
C PHE A 73 5.50 6.86 -13.28
N VAL A 74 6.01 7.94 -13.88
CA VAL A 74 7.39 8.42 -13.63
C VAL A 74 7.57 8.82 -12.16
N HIS A 75 6.58 9.47 -11.55
CA HIS A 75 6.58 9.77 -10.13
C HIS A 75 6.68 8.50 -9.27
N GLU A 76 5.80 7.51 -9.49
CA GLU A 76 5.84 6.25 -8.75
C GLU A 76 7.14 5.46 -8.92
N LEU A 77 7.70 5.48 -10.13
CA LEU A 77 9.01 4.89 -10.39
C LEU A 77 10.09 5.51 -9.49
N GLY A 78 9.96 6.79 -9.15
CA GLY A 78 10.85 7.49 -8.21
C GLY A 78 10.86 6.83 -6.84
N HIS A 79 9.68 6.52 -6.29
CA HIS A 79 9.58 5.77 -5.03
C HIS A 79 10.15 4.36 -5.16
N VAL A 80 9.84 3.64 -6.24
CA VAL A 80 10.34 2.28 -6.49
C VAL A 80 11.87 2.25 -6.57
N LEU A 81 12.48 3.20 -7.28
CA LEU A 81 13.92 3.32 -7.42
C LEU A 81 14.58 3.68 -6.08
N ALA A 82 14.00 4.62 -5.33
CA ALA A 82 14.50 5.01 -4.01
C ALA A 82 14.42 3.84 -3.01
N ALA A 83 13.31 3.10 -2.99
CA ALA A 83 13.12 1.94 -2.14
C ALA A 83 14.08 0.79 -2.49
N LYS A 84 14.27 0.50 -3.79
CA LYS A 84 15.25 -0.50 -4.25
C LYS A 84 16.68 -0.14 -3.82
N ARG A 85 17.06 1.14 -3.89
CA ARG A 85 18.38 1.60 -3.39
C ARG A 85 18.55 1.41 -1.88
N LYS A 86 17.45 1.36 -1.13
CA LYS A 86 17.43 1.07 0.31
C LYS A 86 17.22 -0.42 0.62
N GLY A 87 17.23 -1.30 -0.38
CA GLY A 87 17.03 -2.74 -0.22
C GLY A 87 15.62 -3.13 0.21
N LEU A 88 14.63 -2.25 0.06
CA LEU A 88 13.26 -2.53 0.47
C LEU A 88 12.51 -3.32 -0.62
N PRO A 89 11.81 -4.41 -0.26
CA PRO A 89 11.00 -5.19 -1.20
C PRO A 89 9.72 -4.41 -1.57
N VAL A 90 9.68 -3.90 -2.79
CA VAL A 90 8.55 -3.15 -3.35
C VAL A 90 7.78 -3.96 -4.38
N SER A 91 6.44 -3.88 -4.31
CA SER A 91 5.54 -4.44 -5.32
C SER A 91 5.44 -3.55 -6.55
N THR A 92 4.79 -4.04 -7.61
CA THR A 92 4.48 -3.23 -8.78
C THR A 92 3.43 -2.15 -8.46
N PRO A 93 3.55 -0.94 -9.04
CA PRO A 93 2.58 0.14 -8.81
C PRO A 93 1.19 -0.25 -9.31
N LEU A 94 0.16 0.01 -8.51
CA LEU A 94 -1.24 -0.14 -8.86
C LEU A 94 -1.87 1.25 -9.05
N PHE A 95 -2.42 1.52 -10.22
CA PHE A 95 -3.06 2.80 -10.53
C PHE A 95 -4.55 2.75 -10.21
N ILE A 96 -5.03 3.72 -9.42
CA ILE A 96 -6.44 3.89 -9.07
C ILE A 96 -6.91 5.23 -9.64
N PRO A 97 -7.95 5.24 -10.50
CA PRO A 97 -8.48 6.48 -11.04
C PRO A 97 -8.85 7.48 -9.94
N PHE A 98 -8.52 8.75 -10.15
CA PHE A 98 -8.81 9.88 -9.25
C PHE A 98 -8.11 9.87 -7.89
N LEU A 99 -7.54 8.75 -7.45
CA LEU A 99 -6.77 8.65 -6.21
C LEU A 99 -5.26 8.72 -6.45
N GLY A 100 -4.78 8.29 -7.62
CA GLY A 100 -3.35 8.27 -7.96
C GLY A 100 -2.85 6.84 -8.12
N ALA A 101 -1.61 6.58 -7.73
CA ALA A 101 -1.06 5.23 -7.72
C ALA A 101 -0.63 4.83 -6.31
N LEU A 102 -0.69 3.53 -6.04
CA LEU A 102 -0.32 2.94 -4.77
C LEU A 102 0.73 1.87 -5.03
N ILE A 103 1.86 2.01 -4.35
CA ILE A 103 2.83 0.94 -4.17
C ILE A 103 2.57 0.23 -2.85
N THR A 104 2.35 -1.08 -2.89
CA THR A 104 2.34 -1.89 -1.68
C THR A 104 3.78 -2.26 -1.32
N MET A 105 4.20 -1.89 -0.11
CA MET A 105 5.48 -2.32 0.44
C MET A 105 5.25 -3.58 1.26
N LYS A 106 6.05 -4.64 1.00
CA LYS A 106 5.97 -5.87 1.81
C LYS A 106 6.53 -5.68 3.21
N ARG A 107 7.46 -4.74 3.37
CA ARG A 107 8.09 -4.37 4.64
C ARG A 107 8.00 -2.86 4.79
N GLN A 108 7.44 -2.39 5.90
CA GLN A 108 7.43 -0.96 6.20
C GLN A 108 8.85 -0.47 6.53
N PRO A 109 9.18 0.80 6.23
CA PRO A 109 10.44 1.40 6.66
C PRO A 109 10.62 1.25 8.17
N LEU A 110 11.84 0.95 8.62
CA LEU A 110 12.15 0.77 10.05
C LEU A 110 12.56 2.09 10.74
N ASP A 111 12.82 3.13 9.94
CA ASP A 111 13.31 4.43 10.37
C ASP A 111 12.73 5.57 9.51
N ALA A 112 12.46 6.72 10.14
CA ALA A 112 11.91 7.89 9.46
C ALA A 112 12.84 8.42 8.37
N GLN A 113 14.15 8.20 8.47
CA GLN A 113 15.12 8.66 7.47
C GLN A 113 14.95 7.90 6.15
N THR A 114 14.80 6.57 6.21
CA THR A 114 14.50 5.73 5.04
C THR A 114 13.13 6.05 4.49
N GLU A 115 12.12 6.24 5.33
CA GLU A 115 10.78 6.64 4.90
C GLU A 115 10.82 7.96 4.10
N ALA A 116 11.48 8.99 4.64
CA ALA A 116 11.64 10.27 3.97
C ALA A 116 12.46 10.17 2.68
N TYR A 117 13.50 9.33 2.64
CA TYR A 117 14.29 9.08 1.43
C TYR A 117 13.44 8.48 0.30
N VAL A 118 12.61 7.49 0.63
CA VAL A 118 11.70 6.85 -0.34
C VAL A 118 10.62 7.84 -0.79
N ALA A 119 10.02 8.57 0.15
CA ALA A 119 8.99 9.57 -0.13
C ALA A 119 9.52 10.71 -1.01
N MET A 120 10.78 11.13 -0.82
CA MET A 120 11.39 12.17 -1.67
C MET A 120 11.69 11.68 -3.10
N GLY A 121 11.86 10.38 -3.30
CA GLY A 121 12.15 9.79 -4.61
C GLY A 121 11.09 10.10 -5.66
N GLY A 122 9.82 10.08 -5.29
CA GLY A 122 8.69 10.34 -6.19
C GLY A 122 8.68 11.76 -6.73
N PRO A 123 8.57 12.78 -5.87
CA PRO A 123 8.61 14.18 -6.28
C PRO A 123 9.87 14.54 -7.08
N LEU A 124 11.05 14.00 -6.73
CA LEU A 124 12.28 14.24 -7.49
C LEU A 124 12.20 13.70 -8.92
N LEU A 125 11.88 12.41 -9.08
CA LEU A 125 11.83 11.81 -10.42
C LEU A 125 10.64 12.34 -11.23
N GLY A 126 9.50 12.56 -10.59
CA GLY A 126 8.35 13.20 -11.20
C GLY A 126 8.66 14.62 -11.67
N THR A 127 9.49 15.38 -10.93
CA THR A 127 9.93 16.72 -11.35
C THR A 127 10.82 16.63 -12.59
N VAL A 128 11.75 15.67 -12.63
CA VAL A 128 12.58 15.41 -13.82
C VAL A 128 11.71 15.04 -15.03
N GLY A 129 10.68 14.20 -14.84
CA GLY A 129 9.71 13.87 -15.87
C GLY A 129 8.95 15.10 -16.38
N ALA A 130 8.43 15.94 -15.48
CA ALA A 130 7.74 17.18 -15.83
C ALA A 130 8.66 18.18 -16.56
N MET A 131 9.93 18.27 -16.16
CA MET A 131 10.94 19.08 -16.86
C MET A 131 11.20 18.58 -18.29
N ALA A 132 11.27 17.26 -18.50
CA ALA A 132 11.44 16.70 -19.84
C ALA A 132 10.23 17.03 -20.74
N VAL A 133 9.01 16.94 -20.18
CA VAL A 133 7.78 17.33 -20.89
C VAL A 133 7.78 18.83 -21.19
N TYR A 134 8.20 19.67 -20.24
CA TYR A 134 8.34 21.11 -20.45
C TYR A 134 9.35 21.46 -21.55
N ALA A 135 10.52 20.82 -21.57
CA ALA A 135 11.50 21.02 -22.63
C ALA A 135 10.94 20.64 -24.00
N GLY A 136 10.18 19.54 -24.08
CA GLY A 136 9.45 19.16 -25.29
C GLY A 136 8.37 20.18 -25.67
N ALA A 137 7.65 20.71 -24.69
CA ALA A 137 6.65 21.77 -24.90
C ALA A 137 7.28 23.02 -25.49
N TYR A 138 8.40 23.47 -24.93
CA TYR A 138 9.14 24.63 -25.39
C TYR A 138 9.69 24.46 -26.80
N ALA A 139 10.20 23.27 -27.13
CA ALA A 139 10.76 22.99 -28.45
C ALA A 139 9.72 22.86 -29.57
N THR A 140 8.48 22.45 -29.23
CA THR A 140 7.42 22.17 -30.21
C THR A 140 6.28 23.19 -30.17
N ASP A 141 6.33 24.12 -29.23
CA ASP A 141 5.29 25.07 -28.87
C ASP A 141 3.89 24.43 -28.70
N SER A 142 3.86 23.24 -28.08
CA SER A 142 2.64 22.44 -27.98
C SER A 142 1.82 22.81 -26.74
N PRO A 143 0.57 23.32 -26.89
CA PRO A 143 -0.29 23.66 -25.74
C PRO A 143 -0.58 22.45 -24.84
N LEU A 144 -0.68 21.26 -25.43
CA LEU A 144 -0.89 20.02 -24.70
C LEU A 144 0.30 19.69 -23.79
N LEU A 145 1.52 19.81 -24.29
CA LEU A 145 2.72 19.51 -23.50
C LEU A 145 2.94 20.56 -22.41
N TYR A 146 2.62 21.84 -22.65
CA TYR A 146 2.64 22.86 -21.59
C TYR A 146 1.62 22.54 -20.48
N ALA A 147 0.40 22.14 -20.84
CA ALA A 147 -0.60 21.71 -19.86
C ALA A 147 -0.13 20.47 -19.06
N LEU A 148 0.51 19.50 -19.73
CA LEU A 148 1.07 18.32 -19.09
C LEU A 148 2.26 18.65 -18.16
N ALA A 149 3.15 19.55 -18.58
CA ALA A 149 4.23 20.04 -17.74
C ALA A 149 3.68 20.74 -16.49
N TYR A 150 2.72 21.64 -16.67
CA TYR A 150 2.07 22.37 -15.57
C TYR A 150 1.45 21.40 -14.55
N ILE A 151 0.61 20.46 -15.01
CA ILE A 151 -0.02 19.49 -14.10
C ILE A 151 1.02 18.55 -13.47
N GLY A 152 2.10 18.22 -14.18
CA GLY A 152 3.22 17.45 -13.63
C GLY A 152 3.91 18.17 -12.48
N PHE A 153 4.26 19.44 -12.64
CA PHE A 153 4.84 20.25 -11.55
C PHE A 153 3.87 20.41 -10.38
N PHE A 154 2.59 20.69 -10.68
CA PHE A 154 1.54 20.81 -9.68
C PHE A 154 1.38 19.53 -8.85
N LEU A 155 1.39 18.37 -9.50
CA LEU A 155 1.26 17.07 -8.84
C LEU A 155 2.41 16.82 -7.88
N ASN A 156 3.65 17.06 -8.32
CA ASN A 156 4.82 16.92 -7.46
C ASN A 156 4.77 17.91 -6.28
N LEU A 157 4.28 19.14 -6.50
CA LEU A 157 4.16 20.15 -5.45
C LEU A 157 3.10 19.78 -4.41
N ILE A 158 1.94 19.29 -4.85
CA ILE A 158 0.91 18.76 -3.93
C ILE A 158 1.46 17.58 -3.15
N ASN A 159 2.18 16.66 -3.79
CA ASN A 159 2.76 15.52 -3.09
C ASN A 159 3.82 15.94 -2.07
N LEU A 160 4.42 17.12 -2.19
CA LEU A 160 5.26 17.69 -1.14
C LEU A 160 4.49 18.31 0.01
N LEU A 161 3.17 18.50 -0.04
CA LEU A 161 2.44 19.04 1.11
C LEU A 161 2.61 18.12 2.33
N PRO A 162 2.87 18.68 3.53
CA PRO A 162 3.15 17.91 4.73
C PRO A 162 1.85 17.40 5.37
N ILE A 163 1.09 16.61 4.60
CA ILE A 163 -0.25 16.08 4.90
C ILE A 163 -0.25 14.59 4.55
N HIS A 164 -0.60 13.71 5.48
CA HIS A 164 -0.80 12.29 5.16
C HIS A 164 -2.11 12.13 4.36
N PRO A 165 -2.18 11.37 3.25
CA PRO A 165 -1.26 10.32 2.77
C PRO A 165 -0.18 10.76 1.77
N LEU A 166 0.03 12.05 1.56
CA LEU A 166 1.00 12.59 0.58
C LEU A 166 2.44 12.38 1.05
N ASP A 167 3.39 12.44 0.11
CA ASP A 167 4.81 12.18 0.37
C ASP A 167 5.43 13.15 1.36
N GLY A 168 5.04 14.43 1.31
CA GLY A 168 5.48 15.46 2.23
C GLY A 168 5.11 15.14 3.68
N GLY A 169 4.00 14.44 3.91
CA GLY A 169 3.61 13.93 5.23
C GLY A 169 4.63 12.93 5.77
N ARG A 170 5.22 12.10 4.90
CA ARG A 170 6.28 11.14 5.23
C ARG A 170 7.67 11.77 5.30
N ILE A 171 7.95 12.82 4.52
CA ILE A 171 9.23 13.56 4.59
C ILE A 171 9.30 14.39 5.88
N SER A 172 8.19 15.00 6.27
CA SER A 172 8.10 15.87 7.46
C SER A 172 8.38 15.13 8.78
N THR A 173 8.14 13.81 8.86
CA THR A 173 8.53 13.00 10.04
C THR A 173 10.02 13.05 10.30
N ALA A 174 10.84 13.13 9.24
CA ALA A 174 12.29 13.17 9.33
C ALA A 174 12.87 14.59 9.42
N VAL A 175 12.16 15.61 8.94
CA VAL A 175 12.64 17.00 8.92
C VAL A 175 12.28 17.76 10.21
N THR A 176 10.99 18.04 10.40
CA THR A 176 10.48 18.68 11.62
C THR A 176 8.97 18.51 11.73
N ARG A 177 8.49 18.28 12.96
CA ARG A 177 7.05 18.17 13.26
C ARG A 177 6.30 19.48 13.00
N TRP A 178 7.00 20.62 13.00
CA TRP A 178 6.42 21.94 12.68
C TRP A 178 5.88 22.04 11.25
N LEU A 179 6.40 21.24 10.31
CA LEU A 179 5.88 21.19 8.94
C LEU A 179 4.41 20.79 8.90
N TRP A 180 3.92 19.99 9.84
CA TRP A 180 2.50 19.63 9.86
C TRP A 180 1.58 20.80 10.22
N LEU A 181 2.04 21.78 10.99
CA LEU A 181 1.27 23.02 11.21
C LEU A 181 1.18 23.83 9.92
N VAL A 182 2.27 23.87 9.15
CA VAL A 182 2.28 24.45 7.80
C VAL A 182 1.31 23.68 6.89
N GLY A 183 1.25 22.35 7.01
CA GLY A 183 0.29 21.50 6.30
C GLY A 183 -1.16 21.76 6.67
N LEU A 184 -1.46 21.96 7.95
CA LEU A 184 -2.81 22.30 8.42
C LEU A 184 -3.26 23.65 7.85
N LEU A 185 -2.43 24.69 7.97
CA LEU A 185 -2.75 26.02 7.46
C LEU A 185 -2.80 26.06 5.93
N GLY A 186 -1.80 25.48 5.27
CA GLY A 186 -1.73 25.40 3.81
C GLY A 186 -2.88 24.57 3.22
N GLY A 187 -3.27 23.49 3.88
CA GLY A 187 -4.40 22.67 3.46
C GLY A 187 -5.72 23.45 3.44
N ILE A 188 -5.97 24.32 4.43
CA ILE A 188 -7.14 25.22 4.41
C ILE A 188 -7.11 26.13 3.19
N ILE A 189 -5.96 26.75 2.89
CA ILE A 189 -5.78 27.63 1.72
C ILE A 189 -6.10 26.86 0.42
N VAL A 190 -5.56 25.65 0.29
CA VAL A 190 -5.78 24.79 -0.89
C VAL A 190 -7.25 24.41 -1.03
N ILE A 191 -7.95 24.09 0.07
CA ILE A 191 -9.38 23.76 0.05
C ILE A 191 -10.20 24.96 -0.42
N VAL A 192 -9.92 26.15 0.11
CA VAL A 192 -10.61 27.39 -0.27
C VAL A 192 -10.38 27.71 -1.75
N TYR A 193 -9.15 27.54 -2.23
CA TYR A 193 -8.77 27.81 -3.61
C TYR A 193 -9.39 26.80 -4.60
N LEU A 194 -9.23 25.50 -4.33
CA LEU A 194 -9.71 24.43 -5.21
C LEU A 194 -11.21 24.17 -5.11
N LYS A 195 -11.88 24.67 -4.05
CA LYS A 195 -13.30 24.44 -3.73
C LYS A 195 -13.69 22.95 -3.80
N SER A 196 -12.74 22.07 -3.52
CA SER A 196 -12.90 20.62 -3.69
C SER A 196 -13.26 19.96 -2.37
N ILE A 197 -14.41 19.28 -2.35
CA ILE A 197 -14.89 18.56 -1.17
C ILE A 197 -13.96 17.39 -0.81
N LEU A 198 -13.27 16.81 -1.80
CA LEU A 198 -12.31 15.72 -1.59
C LEU A 198 -11.11 16.18 -0.74
N PHE A 199 -10.54 17.36 -1.05
CA PHE A 199 -9.42 17.92 -0.29
C PHE A 199 -9.82 18.25 1.15
N PHE A 200 -11.07 18.66 1.37
CA PHE A 200 -11.59 18.86 2.73
C PHE A 200 -11.59 17.55 3.53
N PHE A 201 -12.07 16.44 2.96
CA PHE A 201 -12.03 15.14 3.64
C PHE A 201 -10.61 14.68 3.93
N ILE A 202 -9.68 14.80 2.97
CA ILE A 202 -8.26 14.43 3.18
C ILE A 202 -7.66 15.26 4.32
N TRP A 203 -7.89 16.56 4.32
CA TRP A 203 -7.40 17.46 5.37
C TRP A 203 -8.02 17.15 6.74
N ALA A 204 -9.33 16.88 6.81
CA ALA A 204 -10.01 16.53 8.05
C ALA A 204 -9.48 15.22 8.65
N LEU A 205 -9.23 14.21 7.80
CA LEU A 205 -8.59 12.96 8.23
C LEU A 205 -7.18 13.19 8.75
N PHE A 206 -6.39 14.03 8.08
CA PHE A 206 -5.06 14.40 8.54
C PHE A 206 -5.08 15.14 9.89
N ALA A 207 -5.97 16.11 10.05
CA ALA A 207 -6.15 16.83 11.31
C ALA A 207 -6.56 15.89 12.45
N TYR A 208 -7.47 14.95 12.17
CA TYR A 208 -7.89 13.93 13.12
C TYR A 208 -6.74 12.97 13.51
N ASP A 209 -5.92 12.55 12.54
CA ASP A 209 -4.76 11.70 12.80
C ASP A 209 -3.73 12.39 13.70
N LEU A 210 -3.43 13.67 13.44
CA LEU A 210 -2.59 14.49 14.31
C LEU A 210 -3.18 14.62 15.72
N TYR A 211 -4.48 14.88 15.84
CA TYR A 211 -5.15 14.94 17.14
C TYR A 211 -5.04 13.61 17.91
N LYS A 212 -5.28 12.48 17.24
CA LYS A 212 -5.16 11.15 17.85
C LYS A 212 -3.73 10.89 18.32
N LYS A 213 -2.73 11.22 17.49
CA LYS A 213 -1.32 10.94 17.74
C LYS A 213 -0.72 11.81 18.85
N TYR A 214 -1.10 13.08 18.95
CA TYR A 214 -0.48 14.03 19.88
C TYR A 214 -1.33 14.41 21.08
N VAL A 215 -2.65 14.47 20.94
CA VAL A 215 -3.55 14.91 22.03
C VAL A 215 -4.15 13.71 22.75
N LYS A 216 -4.67 12.73 22.01
CA LYS A 216 -5.29 11.54 22.61
C LYS A 216 -4.28 10.57 23.20
N ARG A 217 -3.16 10.33 22.49
CA ARG A 217 -2.12 9.37 22.92
C ARG A 217 -1.47 9.73 24.26
N ASN A 218 -1.24 11.02 24.54
CA ASN A 218 -0.65 11.45 25.81
C ASN A 218 -1.55 11.15 27.03
N LYS A 219 -2.83 10.83 26.83
CA LYS A 219 -3.78 10.52 27.92
C LYS A 219 -3.93 9.03 28.21
N GLU A 220 -3.63 8.16 27.25
CA GLU A 220 -3.75 6.71 27.42
C GLU A 220 -2.34 6.13 27.60
N GLY A 221 -1.99 5.77 28.84
CA GLY A 221 -0.75 5.01 29.11
C GLY A 221 -0.69 3.70 28.31
N VAL A 222 0.49 3.07 28.26
CA VAL A 222 0.72 1.83 27.50
C VAL A 222 -0.28 0.75 27.94
N LYS A 223 -1.25 0.44 27.06
CA LYS A 223 -2.27 -0.59 27.33
C LYS A 223 -1.73 -1.96 26.98
N VAL A 224 -1.68 -2.84 27.97
CA VAL A 224 -1.44 -4.28 27.79
C VAL A 224 -2.60 -4.85 26.97
N GLN A 225 -2.28 -5.59 25.91
CA GLN A 225 -3.24 -6.32 25.09
C GLN A 225 -3.09 -7.81 25.37
N SER A 226 -4.22 -8.52 25.39
CA SER A 226 -4.23 -9.96 25.63
C SER A 226 -4.67 -10.69 24.35
N LEU A 227 -3.88 -11.68 23.93
CA LEU A 227 -4.22 -12.61 22.86
C LEU A 227 -4.54 -13.98 23.47
N LEU A 228 -5.71 -14.52 23.12
CA LEU A 228 -6.10 -15.88 23.51
C LEU A 228 -5.83 -16.83 22.36
N GLN A 229 -5.03 -17.86 22.62
CA GLN A 229 -4.71 -18.95 21.71
C GLN A 229 -5.17 -20.26 22.30
N LYS A 230 -5.65 -21.16 21.44
CA LYS A 230 -6.22 -22.44 21.86
C LYS A 230 -5.49 -23.64 21.24
N PRO A 231 -4.18 -23.81 21.49
CA PRO A 231 -3.43 -24.91 20.89
C PRO A 231 -3.95 -26.27 21.34
N LEU A 232 -3.88 -27.23 20.43
CA LEU A 232 -4.31 -28.61 20.62
C LEU A 232 -3.07 -29.50 20.75
N VAL A 233 -2.99 -30.24 21.83
CA VAL A 233 -1.83 -31.05 22.18
C VAL A 233 -2.27 -32.50 22.32
N ASN A 234 -1.56 -33.40 21.63
CA ASN A 234 -1.79 -34.83 21.78
C ASN A 234 -1.00 -35.36 22.98
N VAL A 235 -1.72 -35.88 23.98
CA VAL A 235 -1.15 -36.41 25.21
C VAL A 235 -1.47 -37.90 25.40
N GLN A 236 -1.82 -38.61 24.31
CA GLN A 236 -2.18 -40.03 24.35
C GLN A 236 -1.10 -40.86 25.07
N HIS A 237 0.17 -40.62 24.76
CA HIS A 237 1.30 -41.31 25.37
C HIS A 237 1.38 -41.10 26.91
N LEU A 238 1.10 -39.89 27.39
CA LEU A 238 1.08 -39.58 28.82
C LEU A 238 -0.12 -40.22 29.52
N TYR A 239 -1.27 -40.22 28.85
CA TYR A 239 -2.49 -40.83 29.36
C TYR A 239 -2.32 -42.34 29.53
N GLU A 240 -1.75 -43.04 28.54
CA GLU A 240 -1.48 -44.49 28.59
C GLU A 240 -0.48 -44.87 29.69
N GLN A 241 0.46 -43.98 30.01
CA GLN A 241 1.43 -44.14 31.10
C GLN A 241 0.85 -43.85 32.49
N GLY A 242 -0.44 -43.48 32.58
CA GLY A 242 -1.08 -43.12 33.85
C GLY A 242 -0.60 -41.80 34.44
N TYR A 243 -0.02 -40.92 33.62
CA TYR A 243 0.48 -39.63 34.07
C TYR A 243 -0.69 -38.69 34.45
N PRO A 244 -0.62 -37.98 35.59
CA PRO A 244 -1.69 -37.07 36.01
C PRO A 244 -1.78 -35.87 35.07
N LEU A 245 -2.93 -35.74 34.40
CA LEU A 245 -3.21 -34.62 33.49
C LEU A 245 -3.82 -33.42 34.24
N PRO A 246 -3.51 -32.18 33.83
CA PRO A 246 -4.05 -30.97 34.45
C PRO A 246 -5.56 -30.89 34.23
N GLY A 247 -6.32 -30.59 35.30
CA GLY A 247 -7.79 -30.47 35.23
C GLY A 247 -8.29 -29.19 34.55
N PRO A 248 -9.62 -29.05 34.37
CA PRO A 248 -10.19 -27.97 33.57
C PRO A 248 -9.95 -26.56 34.09
N GLU A 249 -9.92 -26.39 35.41
CA GLU A 249 -9.68 -25.12 36.08
C GLU A 249 -8.19 -24.82 36.31
N HIS A 250 -7.29 -25.65 35.74
CA HIS A 250 -5.86 -25.48 35.95
C HIS A 250 -5.37 -24.16 35.33
N THR A 251 -4.83 -23.28 36.17
CA THR A 251 -4.25 -22.01 35.75
C THR A 251 -2.81 -21.90 36.23
N ARG A 252 -1.92 -21.41 35.37
CA ARG A 252 -0.48 -21.32 35.65
C ARG A 252 0.22 -20.34 34.69
N ARG A 253 1.30 -19.71 35.13
CA ARG A 253 2.24 -19.01 34.24
C ARG A 253 3.12 -20.01 33.48
N LEU A 254 3.21 -19.82 32.17
CA LEU A 254 4.00 -20.68 31.28
C LEU A 254 5.33 -20.00 30.96
N SER A 255 6.38 -20.81 30.92
CA SER A 255 7.69 -20.40 30.41
C SER A 255 7.58 -20.18 28.91
N PHE A 256 8.22 -19.13 28.39
CA PHE A 256 8.16 -18.83 26.97
C PHE A 256 9.48 -18.24 26.46
N ASN A 257 9.76 -18.50 25.19
CA ASN A 257 10.80 -17.84 24.43
C ASN A 257 10.16 -17.06 23.28
N THR A 258 10.75 -15.92 22.91
CA THR A 258 10.32 -15.19 21.72
C THR A 258 11.48 -15.10 20.73
N TYR A 259 11.16 -15.18 19.45
CA TYR A 259 12.11 -14.96 18.37
C TYR A 259 11.41 -14.32 17.18
N SER A 260 12.20 -13.72 16.28
CA SER A 260 11.70 -13.17 15.02
C SER A 260 12.45 -13.77 13.86
N ASP A 261 11.76 -14.01 12.76
CA ASP A 261 12.42 -14.39 11.52
C ASP A 261 13.03 -13.17 10.80
N LEU A 262 13.71 -13.43 9.69
CA LEU A 262 14.32 -12.38 8.86
C LEU A 262 13.28 -11.52 8.11
N GLU A 263 12.04 -12.01 7.99
CA GLU A 263 10.91 -11.30 7.39
C GLU A 263 10.25 -10.32 8.38
N GLY A 264 10.61 -10.40 9.67
CA GLY A 264 10.14 -9.53 10.75
C GLY A 264 8.91 -10.08 11.48
N GLN A 265 8.49 -11.30 11.17
CA GLN A 265 7.40 -11.99 11.83
C GLN A 265 7.88 -12.50 13.20
N GLN A 266 7.11 -12.22 14.25
CA GLN A 266 7.45 -12.62 15.60
C GLN A 266 6.67 -13.87 16.03
N TYR A 267 7.38 -14.74 16.73
CA TYR A 267 6.88 -16.00 17.27
C TYR A 267 7.08 -16.02 18.78
N VAL A 268 6.15 -16.69 19.47
CA VAL A 268 6.28 -17.04 20.87
C VAL A 268 6.18 -18.55 21.00
N THR A 269 7.25 -19.17 21.48
CA THR A 269 7.27 -20.59 21.82
C THR A 269 6.96 -20.72 23.29
N VAL A 270 5.84 -21.37 23.58
CA VAL A 270 5.34 -21.61 24.92
C VAL A 270 5.73 -23.03 25.33
N TYR A 271 6.34 -23.16 26.50
CA TYR A 271 6.78 -24.43 27.05
C TYR A 271 5.86 -24.88 28.17
N MET A 272 5.41 -26.13 28.07
CA MET A 272 4.64 -26.80 29.10
C MET A 272 5.47 -27.91 29.70
N GLU A 273 6.29 -27.55 30.67
CA GLU A 273 7.19 -28.46 31.38
C GLU A 273 6.47 -29.69 31.94
N SER A 274 5.22 -29.55 32.38
CA SER A 274 4.44 -30.66 32.96
C SER A 274 4.04 -31.74 31.95
N LEU A 275 3.95 -31.40 30.66
CA LEU A 275 3.56 -32.30 29.58
C LEU A 275 4.69 -32.54 28.58
N ASP A 276 5.87 -31.94 28.81
CA ASP A 276 7.01 -31.90 27.89
C ASP A 276 6.62 -31.48 26.46
N VAL A 277 5.74 -30.49 26.34
CA VAL A 277 5.22 -30.00 25.07
C VAL A 277 5.65 -28.56 24.86
N GLU A 278 6.23 -28.30 23.70
CA GLU A 278 6.44 -26.95 23.19
C GLU A 278 5.43 -26.63 22.09
N HIS A 279 4.92 -25.40 22.08
CA HIS A 279 4.02 -24.94 21.03
C HIS A 279 4.38 -23.52 20.60
N THR A 280 4.57 -23.33 19.30
CA THR A 280 4.96 -22.05 18.72
C THR A 280 3.75 -21.36 18.11
N LEU A 281 3.49 -20.14 18.58
CA LEU A 281 2.38 -19.31 18.16
C LEU A 281 2.90 -18.09 17.40
N LEU A 282 2.18 -17.75 16.33
CA LEU A 282 2.43 -16.53 15.56
C LEU A 282 1.83 -15.33 16.29
N LEU A 283 2.64 -14.30 16.53
CA LEU A 283 2.14 -13.03 17.06
C LEU A 283 1.61 -12.16 15.92
N PRO A 284 0.51 -11.41 16.13
CA PRO A 284 -0.11 -10.60 15.07
C PRO A 284 0.76 -9.42 14.62
N GLN A 285 1.68 -8.98 15.46
CA GLN A 285 2.59 -7.86 15.23
C GLN A 285 3.82 -8.00 16.14
N GLN A 286 4.84 -7.18 15.91
CA GLN A 286 5.96 -7.09 16.83
C GLN A 286 5.50 -6.53 18.18
N CYS A 287 5.82 -7.24 19.26
CA CYS A 287 5.43 -6.89 20.61
C CYS A 287 6.42 -7.38 21.65
N LEU A 288 6.41 -6.68 22.79
CA LEU A 288 7.06 -7.14 24.00
C LEU A 288 6.06 -8.02 24.75
N VAL A 289 6.25 -9.33 24.66
CA VAL A 289 5.48 -10.29 25.47
C VAL A 289 5.86 -10.08 26.92
N GLN A 290 4.89 -9.71 27.75
CA GLN A 290 5.11 -9.56 29.18
C GLN A 290 4.97 -10.92 29.84
N HIS A 291 3.79 -11.54 29.73
CA HIS A 291 3.44 -12.76 30.46
C HIS A 291 2.66 -13.71 29.53
N VAL A 292 2.88 -15.00 29.72
CA VAL A 292 2.06 -16.06 29.11
C VAL A 292 1.48 -16.91 30.24
N TRP A 293 0.19 -17.19 30.18
CA TRP A 293 -0.49 -18.03 31.17
C TRP A 293 -1.46 -19.00 30.52
N LEU A 294 -1.67 -20.11 31.22
CA LEU A 294 -2.72 -21.07 30.97
C LEU A 294 -3.94 -20.66 31.78
N ASN A 295 -5.08 -20.55 31.14
CA ASN A 295 -6.37 -20.19 31.71
C ASN A 295 -7.38 -21.33 31.56
N GLY A 296 -6.96 -22.55 31.90
CA GLY A 296 -7.77 -23.76 31.80
C GLY A 296 -7.38 -24.70 30.65
N VAL A 297 -7.88 -25.92 30.77
CA VAL A 297 -7.59 -27.04 29.87
C VAL A 297 -8.89 -27.76 29.52
N GLU A 298 -9.21 -27.87 28.24
CA GLU A 298 -10.35 -28.68 27.79
C GLU A 298 -9.84 -30.06 27.37
N HIS A 299 -10.39 -31.11 27.99
CA HIS A 299 -10.09 -32.49 27.61
C HIS A 299 -10.97 -32.89 26.43
N LEU A 300 -10.33 -33.35 25.35
CA LEU A 300 -10.98 -33.75 24.12
C LEU A 300 -10.62 -35.21 23.80
N PRO A 301 -11.25 -36.18 24.49
CA PRO A 301 -11.07 -37.58 24.17
C PRO A 301 -11.70 -37.86 22.80
N THR A 302 -10.87 -38.28 21.85
CA THR A 302 -11.28 -38.73 20.50
C THR A 302 -11.11 -40.25 20.46
N PRO A 303 -11.88 -41.02 19.67
CA PRO A 303 -11.76 -42.48 19.61
C PRO A 303 -10.33 -42.99 19.35
N ASP A 304 -9.53 -42.21 18.64
CA ASP A 304 -8.16 -42.58 18.25
C ASP A 304 -7.05 -41.85 19.06
N ALA A 305 -7.39 -40.82 19.85
CA ALA A 305 -6.40 -40.02 20.57
C ALA A 305 -7.00 -39.20 21.74
N TYR A 306 -6.23 -39.08 22.82
CA TYR A 306 -6.51 -38.19 23.94
C TYR A 306 -5.80 -36.85 23.73
N GLN A 307 -6.57 -35.79 23.46
CA GLN A 307 -6.03 -34.46 23.20
C GLN A 307 -6.47 -33.46 24.28
N LEU A 308 -5.60 -32.50 24.55
CA LEU A 308 -5.88 -31.36 25.41
C LEU A 308 -5.92 -30.10 24.57
N ARG A 309 -6.98 -29.29 24.71
CA ARG A 309 -7.01 -27.92 24.20
C ARG A 309 -6.68 -26.98 25.34
N LEU A 310 -5.66 -26.18 25.15
CA LEU A 310 -5.10 -25.34 26.19
C LEU A 310 -5.56 -23.91 25.97
N LEU A 311 -6.09 -23.26 26.99
CA LEU A 311 -6.54 -21.87 26.88
C LEU A 311 -5.37 -20.94 27.24
N CYS A 312 -4.46 -20.70 26.30
CA CYS A 312 -3.27 -19.88 26.54
C CYS A 312 -3.59 -18.40 26.31
N GLY A 313 -3.38 -17.58 27.34
CA GLY A 313 -3.38 -16.12 27.26
C GLY A 313 -1.95 -15.58 27.14
N ILE A 314 -1.77 -14.61 26.24
CA ILE A 314 -0.50 -13.91 26.03
C ILE A 314 -0.77 -12.42 26.24
N ASP A 315 -0.19 -11.84 27.27
CA ASP A 315 -0.18 -10.40 27.49
C ASP A 315 1.05 -9.82 26.81
N TYR A 316 0.81 -8.84 25.95
CA TYR A 316 1.86 -8.17 25.23
C TYR A 316 1.59 -6.68 25.12
N ILE A 317 2.69 -5.95 25.00
CA ILE A 317 2.69 -4.55 24.66
C ILE A 317 3.14 -4.46 23.20
N PRO A 318 2.33 -3.87 22.29
CA PRO A 318 2.76 -3.57 20.93
C PRO A 318 4.11 -2.85 20.94
N PHE A 319 5.11 -3.39 20.24
CA PHE A 319 6.43 -2.79 20.18
C PHE A 319 6.36 -1.58 19.24
N GLU A 320 6.59 -0.39 19.77
CA GLU A 320 6.79 0.82 18.98
C GLU A 320 8.30 1.11 18.98
N ASN A 321 8.90 1.24 17.80
CA ASN A 321 10.33 1.50 17.70
C ASN A 321 10.61 2.94 18.19
N ASP A 322 11.06 3.09 19.43
CA ASP A 322 11.37 4.40 20.03
C ASP A 322 12.41 5.18 19.22
N LYS A 323 13.29 4.48 18.50
CA LYS A 323 14.32 5.07 17.62
C LYS A 323 13.80 5.46 16.24
N TYR A 324 12.54 5.15 15.90
CA TYR A 324 11.98 5.44 14.57
C TYR A 324 12.11 6.91 14.17
N TYR A 325 11.90 7.82 15.13
CA TYR A 325 11.97 9.27 14.92
C TYR A 325 13.35 9.88 15.21
N GLU A 326 14.34 9.07 15.61
CA GLU A 326 15.71 9.51 15.87
C GLU A 326 16.47 9.74 14.56
N VAL A 327 16.25 10.89 13.94
CA VAL A 327 16.97 11.31 12.74
C VAL A 327 18.17 12.20 13.12
N PRO A 328 19.41 11.87 12.71
CA PRO A 328 20.59 12.71 12.95
C PRO A 328 20.39 14.12 12.39
N ALA A 329 20.89 15.14 13.10
CA ALA A 329 20.71 16.54 12.72
C ALA A 329 21.18 16.84 11.27
N SER A 330 22.29 16.23 10.85
CA SER A 330 22.79 16.32 9.47
C SER A 330 21.77 15.84 8.43
N SER A 331 21.06 14.76 8.73
CA SER A 331 20.04 14.20 7.85
C SER A 331 18.80 15.09 7.82
N ARG A 332 18.39 15.64 8.97
CA ARG A 332 17.28 16.61 9.03
C ARG A 332 17.53 17.82 8.14
N TRP A 333 18.74 18.38 8.19
CA TRP A 333 19.13 19.52 7.34
C TRP A 333 19.18 19.15 5.86
N LYS A 334 19.74 17.98 5.49
CA LYS A 334 19.77 17.53 4.10
C LYS A 334 18.37 17.39 3.51
N PHE A 335 17.47 16.71 4.23
CA PHE A 335 16.08 16.57 3.79
C PHE A 335 15.34 17.90 3.79
N GLY A 336 15.52 18.74 4.81
CA GLY A 336 14.88 20.04 4.91
C GLY A 336 15.27 20.99 3.77
N ILE A 337 16.58 21.12 3.50
CA ILE A 337 17.09 21.95 2.40
C ILE A 337 16.61 21.40 1.06
N GLY A 338 16.71 20.09 0.84
CA GLY A 338 16.27 19.46 -0.41
C GLY A 338 14.76 19.61 -0.63
N TYR A 339 13.96 19.46 0.43
CA TYR A 339 12.51 19.59 0.38
C TYR A 339 12.08 21.02 0.06
N MET A 340 12.66 22.00 0.76
CA MET A 340 12.35 23.41 0.53
C MET A 340 12.84 23.87 -0.85
N GLY A 341 14.05 23.46 -1.26
CA GLY A 341 14.60 23.74 -2.58
C GLY A 341 13.72 23.18 -3.69
N LEU A 342 13.25 21.94 -3.56
CA LEU A 342 12.35 21.32 -4.53
C LEU A 342 10.99 22.03 -4.58
N ALA A 343 10.41 22.37 -3.43
CA ALA A 343 9.14 23.09 -3.37
C ALA A 343 9.23 24.47 -4.04
N LEU A 344 10.27 25.25 -3.74
CA LEU A 344 10.52 26.56 -4.37
C LEU A 344 10.75 26.42 -5.88
N PHE A 345 11.53 25.42 -6.29
CA PHE A 345 11.75 25.14 -7.71
C PHE A 345 10.44 24.83 -8.44
N LEU A 346 9.60 23.97 -7.87
CA LEU A 346 8.30 23.60 -8.45
C LEU A 346 7.36 24.81 -8.57
N ILE A 347 7.30 25.66 -7.54
CA ILE A 347 6.52 26.91 -7.56
C ILE A 347 7.04 27.82 -8.68
N GLY A 348 8.36 27.99 -8.79
CA GLY A 348 8.99 28.79 -9.84
C GLY A 348 8.68 28.25 -11.24
N MET A 349 8.80 26.93 -11.45
CA MET A 349 8.49 26.31 -12.73
C MET A 349 7.01 26.40 -13.09
N MET A 350 6.10 26.24 -12.13
CA MET A 350 4.67 26.46 -12.37
C MET A 350 4.39 27.88 -12.83
N TYR A 351 5.03 28.88 -12.21
CA TYR A 351 4.91 30.28 -12.63
C TYR A 351 5.44 30.48 -14.05
N VAL A 352 6.63 29.95 -14.37
CA VAL A 352 7.23 30.04 -15.72
C VAL A 352 6.32 29.39 -16.77
N VAL A 353 5.83 28.18 -16.53
CA VAL A 353 4.93 27.49 -17.47
C VAL A 353 3.61 28.25 -17.63
N HIS A 354 3.08 28.82 -16.55
CA HIS A 354 1.85 29.60 -16.61
C HIS A 354 1.98 30.84 -17.50
N GLN A 355 3.12 31.54 -17.43
CA GLN A 355 3.42 32.66 -18.32
C GLN A 355 3.43 32.22 -19.79
N HIS A 356 4.12 31.12 -20.11
CA HIS A 356 4.15 30.58 -21.48
C HIS A 356 2.75 30.16 -21.98
N ILE A 357 1.91 29.59 -21.12
CA ILE A 357 0.52 29.27 -21.48
C ILE A 357 -0.29 30.54 -21.73
N GLY A 358 -0.04 31.61 -20.96
CA GLY A 358 -0.64 32.92 -21.16
C GLY A 358 -0.26 33.55 -22.49
N ASP A 359 1.01 33.45 -22.88
CA ASP A 359 1.54 33.99 -24.14
C ASP A 359 0.99 33.25 -25.38
N ILE A 360 0.69 31.95 -25.26
CA ILE A 360 0.10 31.14 -26.35
C ILE A 360 -1.39 31.46 -26.59
N ARG A 361 -2.03 32.19 -25.66
CA ARG A 361 -3.38 32.75 -25.85
C ARG A 361 -3.32 34.26 -26.13
N LEU A 362 -2.73 34.64 -27.27
CA LEU A 362 -2.98 35.91 -27.96
C LEU A 362 -3.06 35.69 -29.47
#